data_AF-A0A957KF77-F1
#
_entry.id   AF-A0A957KF77-F1
#
_cell.length_a   1.000
_cell.length_b   1.000
_cell.length_c   1.000
_cell.angle_alpha   90.00
_cell.angle_beta   90.00
_cell.angle_gamma   90.00
#
_symmetry.space_group_name_H-M   'P 1'
#
loop_
_entity.id
_entity.type
_entity.pdbx_description
1 polymer ?
#
loop_
_entity_poly.entity_id
_entity_poly.type
_entity_poly.pdbx_seq_one_letter_code
_entity_poly.pdbx_strand_id
1 'polypeptide(L)'
;MTGRIRALWQAGRWQLLLALLALVAAWPLLHEPGLLNTRGGGDSPFLLQRLQQLTTALADGHFPVRWMPDANYGYGYPFYNYYAPLSLYIAALFRFLGFSLTRAIQ
;
A
#
# COMPACT_ATOMS: atom_id res chain seq x y z
N MET A 1 18.07 40.03 13.58
CA MET A 1 17.26 39.34 12.54
C MET A 1 17.97 38.15 11.87
N THR A 2 19.22 37.82 12.22
CA THR A 2 20.06 36.79 11.55
C THR A 2 19.84 35.34 12.02
N GLY A 3 19.25 35.11 13.19
CA GLY A 3 19.07 33.76 13.75
C GLY A 3 17.99 32.93 13.06
N ARG A 4 16.92 33.56 12.57
CA ARG A 4 15.75 32.87 11.99
C ARG A 4 16.04 32.25 10.61
N ILE A 5 16.90 32.88 9.81
CA ILE A 5 17.32 32.39 8.49
C ILE A 5 18.28 31.20 8.61
N ARG A 6 19.24 31.23 9.55
CA ARG A 6 20.12 30.06 9.83
C ARG A 6 19.35 28.84 10.33
N ALA A 7 18.31 29.04 11.15
CA ALA A 7 17.44 27.96 11.61
C ALA A 7 16.64 27.31 10.47
N LEU A 8 16.16 28.08 9.49
CA LEU A 8 15.47 27.57 8.30
C LEU A 8 16.43 26.79 7.36
N TRP A 9 17.69 27.23 7.25
CA TRP A 9 18.72 26.53 6.47
C TRP A 9 19.23 25.24 7.14
N GLN A 10 19.36 25.20 8.47
CA GLN A 10 19.61 23.96 9.21
C GLN A 10 18.40 23.03 9.15
N ALA A 11 17.20 23.62 9.20
CA ALA A 11 15.92 23.07 8.78
C ALA A 11 16.08 22.09 7.61
N GLY A 12 16.35 22.68 6.44
CA GLY A 12 16.44 22.01 5.14
C GLY A 12 17.43 20.85 5.11
N ARG A 13 18.60 21.03 5.74
CA ARG A 13 19.66 20.01 5.73
C ARG A 13 19.24 18.74 6.47
N TRP A 14 18.59 18.87 7.62
CA TRP A 14 18.12 17.71 8.38
C TRP A 14 16.96 17.01 7.68
N GLN A 15 16.05 17.75 7.07
CA GLN A 15 14.93 17.17 6.32
C GLN A 15 15.41 16.39 5.09
N LEU A 16 16.39 16.93 4.36
CA LEU A 16 17.02 16.22 3.24
C LEU A 16 17.74 14.96 3.70
N LEU A 17 18.47 15.04 4.82
CA LEU A 17 19.18 13.90 5.38
C LEU A 17 18.21 12.81 5.85
N LEU A 18 17.09 13.20 6.50
CA LEU A 18 16.02 12.28 6.88
C LEU A 18 15.32 11.66 5.67
N ALA A 19 15.05 12.44 4.61
CA ALA A 19 14.47 11.92 3.38
C ALA A 19 15.41 10.93 2.69
N LEU A 20 16.72 11.22 2.65
CA LEU A 20 17.71 10.30 2.11
C LEU A 20 17.78 9.00 2.93
N LEU A 21 17.80 9.10 4.26
CA LEU A 21 17.78 7.93 5.13
C LEU A 21 16.49 7.11 4.96
N ALA A 22 15.35 7.76 4.79
CA ALA A 22 14.08 7.09 4.51
C ALA A 22 14.11 6.36 3.15
N LEU A 23 14.70 6.95 2.11
CA LEU A 23 14.87 6.30 0.80
C LEU A 23 15.81 5.10 0.89
N VAL A 24 16.93 5.20 1.63
CA VAL A 24 17.84 4.06 1.85
C VAL A 24 17.12 2.96 2.63
N ALA A 25 16.34 3.31 3.66
CA ALA A 25 15.55 2.34 4.42
C ALA A 25 14.44 1.69 3.58
N ALA A 26 13.84 2.43 2.65
CA ALA A 26 12.84 1.93 1.71
C ALA A 26 13.46 1.23 0.49
N TRP A 27 14.78 1.18 0.35
CA TRP A 27 15.44 0.57 -0.81
C TRP A 27 15.02 -0.89 -1.06
N PRO A 28 14.92 -1.77 -0.03
CA PRO A 28 14.47 -3.15 -0.25
C PRO A 28 13.06 -3.23 -0.81
N LEU A 29 12.18 -2.28 -0.47
CA LEU A 29 10.82 -2.22 -0.99
C LEU A 29 10.79 -1.94 -2.50
N LEU A 30 11.70 -1.10 -2.98
CA LEU A 30 11.73 -0.62 -4.36
C LEU A 30 12.50 -1.56 -5.31
N HIS A 31 13.44 -2.34 -4.78
CA HIS A 31 14.37 -3.12 -5.61
C HIS A 31 14.16 -4.63 -5.53
N GLU A 32 13.71 -5.17 -4.40
CA GLU A 32 13.55 -6.61 -4.26
C GLU A 32 12.32 -7.11 -5.05
N PRO A 33 12.50 -8.10 -5.94
CA PRO A 33 11.37 -8.70 -6.64
C PRO A 33 10.56 -9.56 -5.68
N GLY A 34 9.26 -9.29 -5.59
CA GLY A 34 8.30 -10.14 -4.88
C GLY A 34 7.61 -9.46 -3.71
N LEU A 35 6.91 -10.25 -2.89
CA LEU A 35 6.20 -9.73 -1.73
C LEU A 35 7.18 -9.49 -0.58
N LEU A 36 7.13 -8.32 0.05
CA LEU A 36 7.82 -8.11 1.32
C LEU A 36 7.29 -9.09 2.37
N ASN A 37 8.15 -10.00 2.79
CA ASN A 37 7.80 -11.03 3.76
C ASN A 37 7.95 -10.44 5.17
N THR A 38 6.84 -10.04 5.79
CA THR A 38 6.81 -9.69 7.22
C THR A 38 7.07 -10.96 8.03
N ARG A 39 7.92 -10.89 9.08
CA ARG A 39 8.38 -12.05 9.88
C ARG A 39 7.36 -13.20 9.94
N GLY A 40 7.70 -14.34 9.33
CA GLY A 40 6.87 -15.55 9.33
C GLY A 40 5.74 -15.58 8.28
N GLY A 41 5.71 -14.66 7.32
CA GLY A 41 4.66 -14.60 6.30
C GLY A 41 3.33 -14.05 6.79
N GLY A 42 3.31 -13.31 7.91
CA GLY A 42 2.11 -12.87 8.67
C GLY A 42 0.92 -12.35 7.86
N ASP A 43 0.62 -11.05 7.95
CA ASP A 43 -0.56 -10.50 7.25
C ASP A 43 -0.32 -10.17 5.78
N SER A 44 0.94 -10.15 5.33
CA SER A 44 1.30 -9.65 3.99
C SER A 44 0.71 -10.47 2.83
N PRO A 45 0.58 -11.81 2.87
CA PRO A 45 -0.07 -12.55 1.78
C PRO A 45 -1.57 -12.25 1.67
N PHE A 46 -2.25 -11.97 2.80
CA PHE A 46 -3.67 -11.60 2.78
C PHE A 46 -3.91 -10.25 2.09
N LEU A 47 -2.93 -9.35 2.05
CA LEU A 47 -3.04 -8.09 1.30
C LEU A 47 -3.17 -8.34 -0.22
N LEU A 48 -2.51 -9.36 -0.76
CA LEU A 48 -2.66 -9.73 -2.18
C LEU A 48 -4.07 -10.20 -2.47
N GLN A 49 -4.61 -11.11 -1.66
CA GLN A 49 -6.00 -11.59 -1.79
C GLN A 49 -6.98 -10.41 -1.63
N ARG A 50 -6.76 -9.54 -0.63
CA ARG A 50 -7.60 -8.37 -0.39
C ARG A 50 -7.56 -7.38 -1.54
N LEU A 51 -6.40 -7.13 -2.15
CA LEU A 51 -6.34 -6.26 -3.32
C LEU A 51 -7.04 -6.91 -4.51
N GLN A 52 -6.78 -8.20 -4.75
CA GLN A 52 -7.38 -8.91 -5.88
C GLN A 52 -8.91 -8.91 -5.80
N GLN A 53 -9.48 -9.26 -4.64
CA GLN A 53 -10.93 -9.26 -4.43
C GLN A 53 -11.55 -7.85 -4.52
N LEU A 54 -10.85 -6.81 -4.04
CA LEU A 54 -11.28 -5.42 -4.17
C LEU A 54 -11.32 -5.02 -5.66
N THR A 55 -10.28 -5.36 -6.41
CA THR A 55 -10.17 -5.01 -7.84
C THR A 55 -11.19 -5.76 -8.70
N THR A 56 -11.49 -7.02 -8.37
CA THR A 56 -12.59 -7.78 -9.00
C THR A 56 -13.92 -7.07 -8.77
N ALA A 57 -14.27 -6.78 -7.51
CA ALA A 57 -15.55 -6.13 -7.20
C ALA A 57 -15.69 -4.74 -7.84
N LEU A 58 -14.59 -3.97 -7.88
CA LEU A 58 -14.53 -2.68 -8.56
C LEU A 58 -14.71 -2.80 -10.08
N ALA A 59 -14.08 -3.79 -10.71
CA ALA A 59 -14.25 -4.08 -12.14
C ALA A 59 -15.71 -4.48 -12.46
N ASP A 60 -16.38 -5.13 -11.51
CA ASP A 60 -17.80 -5.47 -11.58
C ASP A 60 -18.73 -4.28 -11.21
N GLY A 61 -18.19 -3.08 -11.02
CA GLY A 61 -18.96 -1.86 -10.77
C GLY A 61 -19.44 -1.65 -9.33
N HIS A 62 -18.93 -2.42 -8.36
CA HIS A 62 -19.32 -2.26 -6.96
C HIS A 62 -18.52 -1.15 -6.29
N PHE A 63 -19.16 -0.02 -6.00
CA PHE A 63 -18.58 1.07 -5.21
C PHE A 63 -19.59 1.66 -4.20
N PRO A 64 -19.24 1.79 -2.91
CA PRO A 64 -18.04 1.25 -2.26
C PRO A 64 -18.08 -0.28 -2.21
N VAL A 65 -16.92 -0.93 -2.40
CA VAL A 65 -16.78 -2.37 -2.24
C VAL A 65 -17.09 -2.76 -0.80
N ARG A 66 -17.96 -3.75 -0.63
CA ARG A 66 -18.37 -4.32 0.67
C ARG A 66 -18.03 -5.80 0.80
N TRP A 67 -17.90 -6.50 -0.33
CA TRP A 67 -17.84 -7.95 -0.39
C TRP A 67 -16.62 -8.42 -1.16
N MET A 68 -16.03 -9.53 -0.74
CA MET A 68 -15.07 -10.30 -1.52
C MET A 68 -15.83 -11.43 -2.23
N PRO A 69 -15.95 -11.41 -3.56
CA PRO A 69 -16.78 -12.36 -4.30
C PRO A 69 -16.33 -13.82 -4.13
N ASP A 70 -15.03 -14.10 -4.17
CA ASP A 70 -14.48 -15.46 -4.22
C ASP A 70 -13.93 -15.94 -2.87
N ALA A 71 -13.97 -15.10 -1.84
CA ALA A 71 -13.52 -15.49 -0.51
C ALA A 71 -14.41 -16.59 0.10
N ASN A 72 -13.96 -17.16 1.23
CA ASN A 72 -14.70 -18.21 1.93
C ASN A 72 -15.12 -19.35 0.99
N TYR A 73 -14.17 -19.96 0.28
CA TYR A 73 -14.40 -21.05 -0.68
C TYR A 73 -15.43 -20.73 -1.78
N GLY A 74 -15.55 -19.46 -2.20
CA GLY A 74 -16.49 -19.04 -3.24
C GLY A 74 -17.90 -18.67 -2.75
N TYR A 75 -18.19 -18.79 -1.45
CA TYR A 75 -19.44 -18.26 -0.87
C TYR A 75 -19.39 -16.73 -0.67
N GLY A 76 -18.19 -16.17 -0.77
CA GLY A 76 -17.89 -14.78 -0.56
C GLY A 76 -17.86 -14.37 0.92
N TYR A 77 -17.36 -13.16 1.18
CA TYR A 77 -17.10 -12.69 2.54
C TYR A 77 -17.25 -11.16 2.67
N PRO A 78 -18.01 -10.63 3.67
CA PRO A 78 -18.25 -9.19 3.87
C PRO A 78 -17.07 -8.41 4.45
N PHE A 79 -15.83 -8.73 4.06
CA PHE A 79 -14.62 -8.20 4.68
C PHE A 79 -14.58 -6.68 4.79
N TYR A 80 -14.92 -5.96 3.71
CA TYR A 80 -14.76 -4.51 3.65
C TYR A 80 -15.83 -3.72 4.43
N ASN A 81 -16.82 -4.39 5.02
CA ASN A 81 -17.70 -3.77 6.02
C ASN A 81 -17.00 -3.64 7.38
N TYR A 82 -16.04 -4.51 7.69
CA TYR A 82 -15.42 -4.64 9.01
C TYR A 82 -13.95 -4.19 9.04
N TYR A 83 -13.31 -4.05 7.87
CA TYR A 83 -11.92 -3.63 7.76
C TYR A 83 -11.77 -2.43 6.81
N ALA A 84 -11.05 -1.40 7.25
CA ALA A 84 -10.90 -0.15 6.50
C ALA A 84 -10.09 -0.36 5.20
N PRO A 85 -10.66 -0.10 4.01
CA PRO A 85 -10.02 -0.43 2.72
C PRO A 85 -9.27 0.74 2.07
N LEU A 86 -9.06 1.88 2.74
CA LEU A 86 -8.55 3.08 2.08
C LEU A 86 -7.20 2.86 1.38
N SER A 87 -6.26 2.21 2.05
CA SER A 87 -4.96 1.86 1.44
C SER A 87 -5.10 0.89 0.27
N LEU A 88 -6.07 -0.02 0.33
CA LEU A 88 -6.36 -0.96 -0.76
C LEU A 88 -6.97 -0.26 -1.98
N TYR A 89 -7.76 0.81 -1.80
CA TYR A 89 -8.25 1.61 -2.93
C TYR A 89 -7.11 2.34 -3.66
N ILE A 90 -6.11 2.84 -2.92
CA ILE A 90 -4.90 3.43 -3.51
C ILE A 90 -4.12 2.35 -4.27
N ALA A 91 -3.94 1.17 -3.69
CA ALA A 91 -3.32 0.03 -4.39
C ALA A 91 -4.13 -0.41 -5.64
N ALA A 92 -5.46 -0.37 -5.57
CA ALA A 92 -6.32 -0.69 -6.71
C ALA A 92 -6.15 0.29 -7.87
N LEU A 93 -5.92 1.58 -7.58
CA LEU A 93 -5.57 2.56 -8.62
C LEU A 93 -4.30 2.13 -9.37
N PHE A 94 -3.23 1.77 -8.66
CA PHE A 94 -2.01 1.25 -9.30
C PHE A 94 -2.26 -0.04 -10.08
N ARG A 95 -3.10 -0.94 -9.54
CA ARG A 95 -3.47 -2.17 -10.25
C ARG A 95 -4.16 -1.85 -11.58
N PHE A 96 -5.08 -0.89 -11.62
CA PHE A 96 -5.75 -0.45 -12.84
C PHE A 96 -4.81 0.29 -13.81
N LEU A 97 -3.75 0.91 -13.32
CA LEU A 97 -2.67 1.48 -14.13
C LEU A 97 -1.71 0.41 -14.72
N GLY A 98 -1.96 -0.87 -14.49
CA GLY A 98 -1.21 -1.98 -15.09
C GLY A 98 -0.11 -2.57 -14.20
N PHE A 99 0.02 -2.12 -12.95
CA PHE A 99 0.97 -2.72 -12.01
C PHE A 99 0.56 -4.17 -11.66
N SER A 100 1.54 -5.01 -11.32
CA SER A 100 1.26 -6.33 -10.73
C SER A 100 0.64 -6.16 -9.35
N LEU A 101 -0.09 -7.17 -8.86
CA LEU A 101 -0.65 -7.15 -7.50
C LEU A 101 0.43 -6.89 -6.44
N THR A 102 1.61 -7.50 -6.59
CA THR A 102 2.74 -7.31 -5.68
C THR A 102 3.26 -5.88 -5.69
N ARG A 103 3.50 -5.27 -6.86
CA ARG A 103 3.98 -3.89 -6.95
C ARG A 103 2.93 -2.87 -6.52
N ALA A 104 1.66 -3.19 -6.69
CA ALA A 104 0.57 -2.29 -6.31
C ALA A 104 0.39 -2.17 -4.78
N ILE A 105 0.75 -3.21 -4.01
CA ILE A 105 0.65 -3.20 -2.54
C ILE A 105 1.95 -2.84 -1.82
N GLN A 106 3.06 -2.71 -2.56
CA GLN A 106 4.37 -2.34 -2.02
C GLN A 106 4.42 -0.85 -1.68
#